data_AF-A0AAW9FAL5-F1
#
_entry.id   AF-A0AAW9FAL5-F1
#
_cell.length_a   1.000
_cell.length_b   1.000
_cell.length_c   1.000
_cell.angle_alpha   90.00
_cell.angle_beta   90.00
_cell.angle_gamma   90.00
#
_symmetry.space_group_name_H-M   'P 1'
#
loop_
_entity.id
_entity.type
_entity.pdbx_description
1 polymer ?
#
loop_
_entity_poly.entity_id
_entity_poly.type
_entity_poly.pdbx_seq_one_letter_code
_entity_poly.pdbx_strand_id
1 'polypeptide(L)'
;MLNFPVPYPDELIYSLVARAGIHLGLTSPKQLLDEVFANRHVIATVDLPNHLAPLVQLLPESMGLDVVRLAYLHTLFPLYAPFTTEERRRHCLEQIRAGSHFV
;
A
#
# COMPACT_ATOMS: atom_id res chain seq x y z
N MET A 1 8.36 7.54 -10.53
CA MET A 1 8.24 8.69 -9.62
C MET A 1 9.57 8.94 -8.91
N LEU A 2 10.03 10.19 -8.82
CA LEU A 2 11.25 10.57 -8.08
C LEU A 2 10.83 11.12 -6.71
N ASN A 3 11.55 10.76 -5.64
CA ASN A 3 11.32 11.19 -4.25
C ASN A 3 9.93 10.84 -3.66
N PHE A 4 9.52 9.57 -3.71
CA PHE A 4 8.38 9.14 -2.90
C PHE A 4 8.71 9.33 -1.40
N PRO A 5 7.77 9.86 -0.58
CA PRO A 5 8.03 10.04 0.85
C PRO A 5 8.35 8.72 1.56
N VAL A 6 9.24 8.80 2.53
CA VAL A 6 9.51 7.71 3.47
C VAL A 6 8.33 7.57 4.44
N PRO A 7 7.81 6.36 4.70
CA PRO A 7 6.76 6.12 5.70
C PRO A 7 7.21 6.53 7.09
N TYR A 8 6.34 7.20 7.85
CA TYR A 8 6.58 7.42 9.27
C TYR A 8 6.29 6.15 10.08
N PRO A 9 6.86 6.02 11.30
CA PRO A 9 6.42 4.99 12.23
C PRO A 9 4.90 5.05 12.43
N ASP A 10 4.25 3.90 12.39
CA ASP A 10 2.80 3.74 12.59
C ASP A 10 1.91 4.50 11.59
N GLU A 11 2.45 4.94 10.44
CA GLU A 11 1.68 5.58 9.38
C GLU A 11 1.01 4.54 8.47
N LEU A 12 -0.27 4.70 8.18
CA LEU A 12 -0.96 3.85 7.21
C LEU A 12 -0.57 4.18 5.77
N ILE A 13 -0.55 3.18 4.88
CA ILE A 13 -0.32 3.38 3.43
C ILE A 13 -1.28 4.41 2.84
N TYR A 14 -2.54 4.44 3.30
CA TYR A 14 -3.50 5.46 2.89
C TYR A 14 -2.99 6.89 3.16
N SER A 15 -2.47 7.14 4.37
CA SER A 15 -1.90 8.44 4.76
C SER A 15 -0.63 8.76 3.97
N LEU A 16 0.24 7.77 3.78
CA LEU A 16 1.47 7.90 3.01
C LEU A 16 1.20 8.36 1.57
N VAL A 17 0.23 7.74 0.90
CA VAL A 17 -0.15 8.09 -0.48
C VAL A 17 -0.76 9.49 -0.53
N ALA A 18 -1.63 9.84 0.42
CA ALA A 18 -2.19 11.19 0.51
C ALA A 18 -1.08 12.25 0.68
N ARG A 19 -0.10 11.96 1.54
CA ARG A 19 1.07 12.82 1.77
C ARG A 19 1.98 12.92 0.56
N ALA A 20 2.13 11.83 -0.21
CA ALA A 20 2.86 11.85 -1.47
C ALA A 20 2.23 12.82 -2.48
N GLY A 21 0.90 12.87 -2.56
CA GLY A 21 0.20 13.85 -3.41
C GLY A 21 0.56 15.30 -3.06
N ILE A 22 0.58 15.63 -1.76
CA ILE A 22 0.98 16.95 -1.29
C ILE A 22 2.46 17.22 -1.58
N HIS A 23 3.33 16.25 -1.29
CA HIS A 23 4.78 16.38 -1.48
C HIS A 23 5.15 16.63 -2.96
N LEU A 24 4.40 16.04 -3.88
CA LEU A 24 4.63 16.14 -5.32
C LEU A 24 3.81 17.27 -5.98
N GLY A 25 3.02 18.01 -5.21
CA GLY A 25 2.16 19.08 -5.73
C GLY A 25 1.05 18.58 -6.67
N LEU A 26 0.63 17.32 -6.53
CA LEU A 26 -0.42 16.73 -7.36
C LEU A 26 -1.79 17.18 -6.85
N THR A 27 -2.49 17.97 -7.66
CA THR A 27 -3.84 18.47 -7.34
C THR A 27 -4.94 17.50 -7.74
N SER A 28 -4.64 16.57 -8.66
CA SER A 28 -5.59 15.57 -9.14
C SER A 28 -5.37 14.23 -8.42
N PRO A 29 -6.38 13.72 -7.69
CA PRO A 29 -6.31 12.40 -7.09
C PRO A 29 -6.08 11.29 -8.13
N LYS A 30 -6.64 11.43 -9.34
CA LYS A 30 -6.43 10.45 -10.41
C LYS A 30 -4.99 10.42 -10.89
N GLN A 31 -4.36 11.59 -10.99
CA GLN A 31 -2.94 11.68 -11.35
C GLN A 31 -2.07 11.04 -10.27
N LEU A 32 -2.37 11.27 -8.99
CA LEU A 32 -1.70 10.59 -7.89
C LEU A 32 -1.82 9.06 -7.99
N LEU A 33 -3.02 8.54 -8.27
CA LEU A 33 -3.23 7.11 -8.43
C LEU A 33 -2.49 6.53 -9.65
N ASP A 34 -2.42 7.26 -10.76
CA ASP A 34 -1.62 6.86 -11.92
C ASP A 34 -0.12 6.84 -11.58
N GLU A 35 0.39 7.83 -10.86
CA GLU A 35 1.82 7.91 -10.50
C GLU A 35 2.24 6.84 -9.48
N VAL A 36 1.36 6.51 -8.52
CA VAL A 36 1.68 5.58 -7.43
C VAL A 36 1.36 4.13 -7.80
N PHE A 37 0.26 3.89 -8.49
CA PHE A 37 -0.24 2.53 -8.75
C PHE A 37 -0.29 2.16 -10.23
N ALA A 38 0.06 3.09 -11.14
CA ALA A 38 -0.19 2.94 -12.59
C ALA A 38 -1.66 2.60 -12.91
N ASN A 39 -2.58 2.97 -12.00
CA ASN A 39 -3.99 2.61 -12.07
C ASN A 39 -4.88 3.62 -11.33
N ARG A 40 -5.58 4.48 -12.09
CA ARG A 40 -6.58 5.43 -11.59
C ARG A 40 -7.89 4.83 -11.03
N HIS A 41 -8.10 3.53 -11.14
CA HIS A 41 -9.29 2.84 -10.64
C HIS A 41 -9.07 2.17 -9.27
N VAL A 42 -7.89 2.33 -8.68
CA VAL A 42 -7.62 1.86 -7.32
C VAL A 42 -8.55 2.55 -6.34
N ILE A 43 -9.29 1.75 -5.60
CA ILE A 43 -10.16 2.23 -4.52
C ILE A 43 -9.28 2.45 -3.28
N ALA A 44 -9.39 3.63 -2.70
CA ALA A 44 -8.67 3.97 -1.48
C ALA A 44 -9.30 3.27 -0.27
N THR A 45 -8.88 2.02 -0.04
CA THR A 45 -9.28 1.23 1.13
C THR A 45 -8.28 1.47 2.25
N VAL A 46 -8.76 1.94 3.42
CA VAL A 46 -7.93 2.26 4.59
C VAL A 46 -7.42 0.98 5.26
N ASP A 47 -8.22 -0.07 5.18
CA ASP A 47 -8.14 -1.27 6.00
C ASP A 47 -7.14 -2.27 5.41
N LEU A 48 -7.41 -2.75 4.20
CA LEU A 48 -6.60 -3.73 3.49
C LEU A 48 -6.37 -3.23 2.06
N PRO A 49 -5.42 -2.30 1.85
CA PRO A 49 -5.11 -1.81 0.52
C PRO A 49 -4.54 -2.95 -0.33
N ASN A 50 -5.11 -3.09 -1.53
CA ASN A 50 -4.61 -3.97 -2.57
C ASN A 50 -3.50 -3.25 -3.37
N HIS A 51 -2.69 -4.02 -4.10
CA HIS A 51 -1.61 -3.50 -4.95
C HIS A 51 -0.43 -2.89 -4.17
N LEU A 52 0.02 -3.55 -3.10
CA LEU A 52 1.21 -3.10 -2.36
C LEU A 52 2.53 -3.34 -3.11
N ALA A 53 2.58 -4.26 -4.08
CA ALA A 53 3.80 -4.56 -4.81
C ALA A 53 4.39 -3.36 -5.60
N PRO A 54 3.59 -2.59 -6.37
CA PRO A 54 4.05 -1.32 -6.95
C PRO A 54 4.59 -0.34 -5.92
N LEU A 55 3.97 -0.25 -4.74
CA LEU A 55 4.38 0.68 -3.70
C LEU A 55 5.77 0.35 -3.12
N VAL A 56 6.08 -0.94 -2.97
CA VAL A 56 7.41 -1.39 -2.52
C VAL A 56 8.50 -0.91 -3.47
N GLN A 57 8.24 -0.87 -4.78
CA GLN A 57 9.21 -0.40 -5.79
C GLN A 57 9.47 1.11 -5.73
N LEU A 58 8.56 1.88 -5.10
CA LEU A 58 8.68 3.33 -4.95
C LEU A 58 9.45 3.72 -3.69
N LEU A 59 9.60 2.79 -2.75
CA LEU A 59 10.28 3.00 -1.48
C LEU A 59 11.80 2.78 -1.62
N PRO A 60 12.62 3.47 -0.81
CA PRO A 60 14.07 3.25 -0.82
C PRO A 60 14.42 1.79 -0.48
N GLU A 61 15.22 1.14 -1.33
CA GLU A 61 15.66 -0.25 -1.11
C GLU A 61 16.39 -0.44 0.24
N SER A 62 17.05 0.61 0.74
CA SER A 62 17.73 0.63 2.03
C SER A 62 16.81 0.33 3.23
N MET A 63 15.49 0.50 3.06
CA MET A 63 14.51 0.21 4.11
C MET A 63 14.20 -1.29 4.23
N GLY A 64 14.51 -2.08 3.20
CA GLY A 64 14.27 -3.53 3.18
C GLY A 64 12.81 -3.91 3.42
N LEU A 65 11.87 -3.04 3.02
CA LEU A 65 10.43 -3.30 3.14
C LEU A 65 10.00 -4.20 1.99
N ASP A 66 9.52 -5.40 2.32
CA ASP A 66 8.78 -6.23 1.38
C ASP A 66 7.27 -6.05 1.60
N VAL A 67 6.47 -6.67 0.74
CA VAL A 67 5.00 -6.57 0.81
C VAL A 67 4.46 -7.05 2.16
N VAL A 68 5.07 -8.09 2.74
CA VAL A 68 4.61 -8.67 4.01
C VAL A 68 4.88 -7.69 5.15
N ARG A 69 6.09 -7.15 5.26
CA ARG A 69 6.45 -6.15 6.27
C ARG A 69 5.59 -4.90 6.11
N LEU A 70 5.34 -4.46 4.88
CA LEU A 70 4.48 -3.33 4.60
C LEU A 70 3.04 -3.60 5.07
N ALA A 71 2.50 -4.78 4.80
CA ALA A 71 1.19 -5.20 5.28
C ALA A 71 1.12 -5.21 6.82
N TYR A 72 2.14 -5.71 7.51
CA TYR A 72 2.14 -5.78 8.97
C TYR A 72 2.42 -4.44 9.67
N LEU A 73 3.16 -3.52 9.04
CA LEU A 73 3.56 -2.26 9.69
C LEU A 73 2.66 -1.09 9.32
N HIS A 74 2.10 -1.08 8.11
CA HIS A 74 1.46 0.10 7.53
C HIS A 74 0.03 -0.17 7.01
N THR A 75 -0.60 -1.27 7.44
CA THR A 75 -2.03 -1.57 7.16
C THR A 75 -2.75 -2.07 8.40
N LEU A 76 -4.07 -2.23 8.33
CA LEU A 76 -4.85 -2.80 9.45
C LEU A 76 -4.80 -4.34 9.51
N PHE A 77 -4.06 -5.00 8.61
CA PHE A 77 -3.92 -6.46 8.59
C PHE A 77 -3.57 -7.11 9.95
N PRO A 78 -2.65 -6.57 10.78
CA PRO A 78 -2.33 -7.14 12.09
C PRO A 78 -3.51 -7.20 13.04
N LEU A 79 -4.51 -6.32 12.89
CA LEU A 79 -5.71 -6.33 13.73
C LEU A 79 -6.62 -7.51 13.39
N TYR A 80 -6.65 -7.93 12.13
CA TYR A 80 -7.46 -9.07 11.66
C TYR A 80 -6.73 -10.41 11.78
N ALA A 81 -5.40 -10.41 11.66
CA ALA A 81 -4.58 -11.61 11.60
C ALA A 81 -4.79 -12.63 12.76
N PRO A 82 -5.02 -12.22 14.03
CA PRO A 82 -5.28 -13.16 15.13
C PRO A 82 -6.64 -13.85 15.07
N PHE A 83 -7.61 -13.28 14.34
CA PHE A 83 -8.99 -13.74 14.30
C PHE A 83 -9.30 -14.62 13.07
N THR A 84 -8.26 -15.10 12.38
CA THR A 84 -8.38 -15.90 11.16
C THR A 84 -7.42 -17.09 11.16
N THR A 85 -7.63 -18.05 10.26
CA THR A 85 -6.74 -19.21 10.15
C THR A 85 -5.45 -18.86 9.41
N GLU A 86 -4.41 -19.68 9.56
CA GLU A 86 -3.15 -19.47 8.84
C GLU A 86 -3.33 -19.49 7.32
N GLU A 87 -4.18 -20.38 6.81
CA GLU A 87 -4.49 -20.48 5.39
C GLU A 87 -5.11 -19.19 4.87
N ARG A 88 -6.10 -18.65 5.61
CA ARG A 88 -6.74 -17.37 5.27
C ARG A 88 -5.76 -16.20 5.35
N ARG A 89 -4.89 -16.18 6.37
CA ARG A 89 -3.85 -15.16 6.54
C ARG A 89 -2.89 -15.15 5.35
N ARG A 90 -2.41 -16.32 4.91
CA ARG A 90 -1.56 -16.44 3.71
C ARG A 90 -2.30 -16.03 2.45
N HIS A 91 -3.54 -16.47 2.28
CA HIS A 91 -4.36 -16.07 1.13
C HIS A 91 -4.55 -14.55 1.06
N CYS A 92 -4.85 -13.89 2.19
CA CYS A 92 -4.96 -12.43 2.25
C CYS A 92 -3.65 -11.73 1.86
N LEU A 93 -2.49 -12.19 2.34
CA LEU A 93 -1.20 -11.60 1.97
C LEU A 93 -0.92 -11.71 0.46
N GLU A 94 -1.31 -12.82 -0.17
CA GLU A 94 -1.22 -12.98 -1.62
C GLU A 94 -2.14 -11.99 -2.37
N GLN A 95 -3.36 -11.77 -1.88
CA GLN A 95 -4.28 -10.78 -2.46
C GLN A 95 -3.75 -9.35 -2.32
N ILE A 96 -3.22 -9.00 -1.15
CA ILE A 96 -2.62 -7.68 -0.87
C ILE A 96 -1.42 -7.43 -1.81
N ARG A 97 -0.66 -8.48 -2.15
CA ARG A 97 0.51 -8.40 -3.04
C ARG A 97 0.14 -8.04 -4.48
N ALA A 98 -0.69 -8.84 -5.13
CA ALA A 98 -1.00 -8.69 -6.55
C ALA A 98 -2.10 -7.65 -6.80
N GLY A 99 -2.95 -7.43 -5.78
CA GLY A 99 -4.27 -6.85 -5.94
C GLY A 99 -5.18 -7.80 -6.71
N SER A 100 -6.34 -8.09 -6.15
CA SER A 100 -7.32 -8.95 -6.78
C SER A 100 -7.79 -8.32 -8.11
N HIS A 101 -7.57 -9.01 -9.23
CA HIS A 101 -8.38 -8.82 -10.43
C HIS A 101 -9.81 -9.27 -10.08
N PHE A 102 -10.60 -8.37 -9.49
CA PHE A 102 -12.05 -8.54 -9.49
C PHE A 102 -12.54 -8.06 -10.86
N VAL A 103 -12.73 -9.02 -11.76
CA VAL A 103 -13.66 -8.94 -12.88
C VAL A 103 -14.71 -10.02 -12.66
#